data_AF-A0A8S1PI53-F1
#
_entry.id   AF-A0A8S1PI53-F1
#
_cell.length_a   1.000
_cell.length_b   1.000
_cell.length_c   1.000
_cell.angle_alpha   90.00
_cell.angle_beta   90.00
_cell.angle_gamma   90.00
#
_symmetry.space_group_name_H-M   'P 1'
#
loop_
_entity.id
_entity.type
_entity.pdbx_description
1 polymer ?
#
loop_
_entity_poly.entity_id
_entity_poly.type
_entity_poly.pdbx_seq_one_letter_code
_entity_poly.pdbx_strand_id
1 'polypeptide(L)'
;MLRHSFFTPGENPQDVYLNLVMEYVPETLSKMIRQIRKQKQTIPSIQLKLYSYQMLRALLYLQAIGICHRDIKPQNILINLETNVLKICDFGSAKRLVVGEPNIAYICSRYYRAPELIFGATDYTTQIDMWSIGCVIVEMIILEPIFPGESAQDQLLQIIKILGTPTPDIIKQMNPAKAEVKLPMIKGNPWSKVLAKYKPDQLFLDLISQMLTYSPKARIQPIDALLHPYFDDLRKEEFTKSNIKFPNLFDFNKQELSIRPELNSKLIPQWYQKLNT
;
A
#
# COMPACT_ATOMS: atom_id res chain seq x y z
N MET A 1 4.47 -4.47 -18.79
CA MET A 1 4.63 -5.52 -17.77
C MET A 1 4.18 -6.87 -18.32
N LEU A 2 2.95 -7.02 -18.83
CA LEU A 2 2.58 -8.14 -19.70
C LEU A 2 3.22 -7.98 -21.08
N ARG A 3 3.87 -9.02 -21.59
CA ARG A 3 4.50 -9.06 -22.91
C ARG A 3 3.73 -9.96 -23.88
N HIS A 4 3.18 -11.06 -23.38
CA HIS A 4 2.44 -12.02 -24.19
C HIS A 4 1.52 -12.87 -23.29
N SER A 5 0.48 -13.47 -23.87
CA SER A 5 -0.34 -14.47 -23.20
C SER A 5 -0.78 -15.55 -24.17
N PHE A 6 -0.79 -16.80 -23.72
CA PHE A 6 -1.15 -17.95 -24.54
C PHE A 6 -1.77 -19.06 -23.68
N PHE A 7 -2.51 -19.97 -24.32
CA PHE A 7 -3.11 -21.11 -23.64
C PHE A 7 -2.33 -22.39 -23.93
N THR A 8 -2.23 -23.28 -22.95
CA THR A 8 -1.67 -24.62 -23.11
C THR A 8 -2.64 -25.66 -22.55
N PRO A 9 -2.74 -26.85 -23.15
CA PRO A 9 -3.48 -27.95 -22.54
C PRO A 9 -2.83 -28.36 -21.21
N GLY A 10 -3.64 -28.79 -20.25
CA GLY A 10 -3.16 -29.35 -19.00
C GLY A 10 -2.89 -30.85 -19.06
N GLU A 11 -2.50 -31.43 -17.93
CA GLU A 11 -2.28 -32.88 -17.82
C GLU A 11 -3.58 -33.66 -18.04
N ASN A 12 -4.72 -33.11 -17.59
CA ASN A 12 -6.03 -33.64 -17.94
C ASN A 12 -6.53 -33.03 -19.25
N PRO A 13 -7.17 -33.81 -20.13
CA PRO A 13 -7.65 -33.32 -21.43
C PRO A 13 -8.65 -32.16 -21.38
N GLN A 14 -9.30 -31.94 -20.23
CA GLN A 14 -10.28 -30.86 -20.02
C GLN A 14 -9.64 -29.60 -19.42
N ASP A 15 -8.40 -29.71 -18.93
CA ASP A 15 -7.72 -28.59 -18.30
C ASP A 15 -7.07 -27.72 -19.37
N VAL A 16 -7.23 -26.40 -19.22
CA VAL A 16 -6.57 -25.41 -20.05
C VAL A 16 -5.90 -24.40 -19.13
N TYR A 17 -4.60 -24.20 -19.31
CA TYR A 17 -3.82 -23.23 -18.56
C TYR A 17 -3.66 -21.94 -19.36
N LEU A 18 -3.98 -20.80 -18.73
CA LEU A 18 -3.60 -19.49 -19.22
C LEU A 18 -2.18 -19.15 -18.75
N ASN A 19 -1.27 -18.91 -19.69
CA ASN A 19 0.11 -18.51 -19.43
C ASN A 19 0.26 -17.01 -19.66
N LEU A 20 0.84 -16.31 -18.68
CA LEU A 20 1.09 -14.87 -18.75
C LEU A 20 2.60 -14.62 -18.77
N VAL A 21 3.13 -14.16 -19.90
CA VAL A 21 4.56 -13.81 -20.05
C VAL A 21 4.77 -12.37 -19.63
N MET A 22 5.53 -12.17 -18.56
CA MET A 22 5.75 -10.86 -17.96
C MET A 22 7.23 -10.48 -17.95
N GLU A 23 7.49 -9.19 -17.74
CA GLU A 23 8.82 -8.71 -17.38
C GLU A 23 9.33 -9.40 -16.10
N TYR A 24 10.56 -9.91 -16.15
CA TYR A 24 11.22 -10.49 -14.98
C TYR A 24 11.84 -9.38 -14.12
N VAL A 25 11.55 -9.41 -12.82
CA VAL A 25 12.18 -8.58 -11.80
C VAL A 25 12.75 -9.52 -10.73
N PRO A 26 14.06 -9.45 -10.43
CA PRO A 26 14.74 -10.51 -9.67
C PRO A 26 14.35 -10.56 -8.19
N GLU A 27 14.05 -9.41 -7.61
CA GLU A 27 13.83 -9.26 -6.18
C GLU A 27 12.40 -8.91 -5.83
N THR A 28 12.03 -9.27 -4.60
CA THR A 28 10.79 -8.86 -3.96
C THR A 28 11.13 -8.07 -2.71
N LEU A 29 10.23 -7.18 -2.29
CA LEU A 29 10.40 -6.46 -1.04
C LEU A 29 10.48 -7.42 0.16
N SER A 30 9.73 -8.53 0.13
CA SER A 30 9.83 -9.58 1.15
C SER A 30 11.24 -10.19 1.26
N LYS A 31 11.87 -10.53 0.13
CA LYS A 31 13.24 -11.07 0.12
C LYS A 31 14.24 -10.06 0.67
N MET A 32 14.14 -8.80 0.24
CA MET A 32 14.98 -7.71 0.74
C MET A 32 14.83 -7.51 2.25
N ILE A 33 13.61 -7.41 2.77
CA ILE A 33 13.34 -7.26 4.21
C ILE A 33 13.99 -8.40 5.00
N ARG A 34 13.83 -9.65 4.54
CA ARG A 34 14.43 -10.82 5.18
C ARG A 34 15.96 -10.76 5.19
N GLN A 35 16.57 -10.33 4.10
CA GLN A 35 18.03 -10.19 3.99
C GLN A 35 18.56 -9.11 4.94
N ILE A 36 17.95 -7.93 4.94
CA ILE A 36 18.33 -6.81 5.82
C ILE A 36 18.18 -7.19 7.29
N ARG A 37 17.09 -7.89 7.65
CA ARG A 37 16.89 -8.43 9.00
C ARG A 37 17.99 -9.40 9.39
N LYS A 38 18.35 -10.35 8.51
CA LYS A 38 19.45 -11.32 8.75
C LYS A 38 20.79 -10.61 8.96
N GLN A 39 21.01 -9.53 8.23
CA GLN A 39 22.23 -8.70 8.33
C GLN A 39 22.18 -7.70 9.50
N LYS A 40 21.06 -7.62 10.24
CA LYS A 40 20.84 -6.65 11.33
C LYS A 40 21.04 -5.19 10.87
N GLN A 41 20.67 -4.91 9.63
CA GLN A 41 20.72 -3.58 9.04
C GLN A 41 19.32 -2.94 9.03
N THR A 42 19.24 -1.71 8.53
CA THR A 42 18.00 -1.00 8.27
C THR A 42 17.91 -0.64 6.78
N ILE A 43 16.69 -0.45 6.28
CA ILE A 43 16.49 0.11 4.94
C ILE A 43 16.92 1.58 4.96
N PRO A 44 17.76 2.05 4.03
CA PRO A 44 18.10 3.46 3.92
C PRO A 44 16.85 4.34 3.77
N SER A 45 16.80 5.46 4.48
CA SER A 45 15.64 6.37 4.50
C SER A 45 15.18 6.78 3.10
N ILE A 46 16.11 7.05 2.19
CA ILE A 46 15.78 7.41 0.82
C ILE A 46 15.14 6.26 0.03
N GLN A 47 15.60 5.02 0.23
CA GLN A 47 15.03 3.85 -0.42
C GLN A 47 13.61 3.57 0.11
N LEU A 48 13.42 3.72 1.42
CA LEU A 48 12.10 3.68 2.07
C LEU A 48 11.14 4.71 1.44
N LYS A 49 11.58 5.96 1.26
CA LYS A 49 10.80 7.02 0.61
C LYS A 49 10.45 6.67 -0.84
N LEU A 50 11.44 6.25 -1.64
CA LEU A 50 11.26 5.91 -3.04
C LEU A 50 10.26 4.76 -3.23
N TYR A 51 10.36 3.70 -2.44
CA TYR A 51 9.43 2.57 -2.52
C TYR A 51 8.03 2.94 -2.03
N SER A 52 7.94 3.74 -0.95
CA SER A 52 6.65 4.26 -0.47
C SER A 52 5.94 5.11 -1.52
N TYR A 53 6.66 6.03 -2.16
CA TYR A 53 6.11 6.89 -3.21
C TYR A 53 5.61 6.09 -4.41
N GLN A 54 6.41 5.15 -4.92
CA GLN A 54 6.03 4.32 -6.07
C GLN A 54 4.82 3.42 -5.76
N MET A 55 4.74 2.88 -4.55
CA MET A 55 3.58 2.13 -4.07
C MET A 55 2.29 2.98 -4.07
N LEU A 56 2.36 4.20 -3.53
CA LEU A 56 1.24 5.14 -3.52
C LEU A 56 0.82 5.55 -4.93
N ARG A 57 1.78 5.77 -5.83
CA ARG A 57 1.50 6.08 -7.24
C ARG A 57 0.84 4.92 -7.97
N ALA A 58 1.27 3.69 -7.70
CA ALA A 58 0.58 2.52 -8.23
C ALA A 58 -0.88 2.45 -7.76
N LEU A 59 -1.19 2.76 -6.49
CA LEU A 59 -2.58 2.85 -6.02
C LEU A 59 -3.36 3.98 -6.67
N LEU A 60 -2.73 5.14 -6.90
CA LEU A 60 -3.37 6.25 -7.61
C LEU A 60 -3.85 5.78 -9.00
N TYR A 61 -2.99 5.07 -9.73
CA TYR A 61 -3.36 4.52 -11.03
C TYR A 61 -4.49 3.48 -10.93
N LEU A 62 -4.40 2.53 -9.99
CA LEU A 62 -5.43 1.51 -9.80
C LEU A 62 -6.79 2.13 -9.43
N GLN A 63 -6.78 3.13 -8.56
CA GLN A 63 -7.96 3.93 -8.22
C GLN A 63 -8.54 4.63 -9.46
N ALA A 64 -7.70 5.22 -10.32
CA ALA A 64 -8.14 5.94 -11.52
C ALA A 64 -8.93 5.04 -12.48
N ILE A 65 -8.56 3.75 -12.54
CA ILE A 65 -9.22 2.76 -13.39
C ILE A 65 -10.27 1.93 -12.64
N GLY A 66 -10.53 2.21 -11.37
CA GLY A 66 -11.53 1.54 -10.53
C GLY A 66 -11.16 0.11 -10.13
N ILE A 67 -9.89 -0.26 -10.17
CA ILE A 67 -9.40 -1.59 -9.78
C ILE A 67 -8.89 -1.55 -8.35
N CYS A 68 -9.27 -2.55 -7.56
CA CYS A 68 -8.68 -2.84 -6.25
C CYS A 68 -7.82 -4.09 -6.38
N HIS A 69 -6.58 -4.05 -5.87
CA HIS A 69 -5.62 -5.15 -5.92
C HIS A 69 -6.03 -6.29 -4.96
N ARG A 70 -6.47 -5.94 -3.74
CA ARG A 70 -7.01 -6.85 -2.72
C ARG A 70 -6.03 -7.89 -2.14
N ASP A 71 -4.77 -7.91 -2.58
CA ASP A 71 -3.71 -8.75 -1.98
C ASP A 71 -2.34 -8.06 -1.97
N ILE A 72 -2.31 -6.79 -1.54
CA ILE A 72 -1.05 -6.06 -1.34
C ILE A 72 -0.30 -6.66 -0.15
N LYS A 73 0.96 -7.04 -0.39
CA LYS A 73 1.91 -7.59 0.59
C LYS A 73 3.34 -7.52 0.03
N PRO A 74 4.39 -7.60 0.86
CA PRO A 74 5.77 -7.49 0.41
C PRO A 74 6.19 -8.53 -0.65
N GLN A 75 5.51 -9.68 -0.72
CA GLN A 75 5.76 -10.72 -1.73
C GLN A 75 5.27 -10.30 -3.13
N ASN A 76 4.22 -9.47 -3.19
CA ASN A 76 3.60 -8.99 -4.42
C ASN A 76 4.17 -7.62 -4.86
N ILE A 77 5.28 -7.21 -4.24
CA ILE A 77 6.01 -5.98 -4.54
C ILE A 77 7.38 -6.39 -5.05
N LEU A 78 7.55 -6.28 -6.36
CA LEU A 78 8.80 -6.52 -7.05
C LEU A 78 9.68 -5.28 -6.98
N ILE A 79 10.98 -5.47 -6.81
CA ILE A 79 11.94 -4.37 -6.73
C ILE A 79 13.20 -4.67 -7.53
N ASN A 80 13.81 -3.62 -8.06
CA ASN A 80 15.16 -3.66 -8.59
C ASN A 80 16.06 -2.83 -7.66
N LEU A 81 17.01 -3.49 -7.00
CA LEU A 81 17.87 -2.87 -5.99
C LEU A 81 18.88 -1.87 -6.58
N GLU A 82 19.23 -2.02 -7.87
CA GLU A 82 20.20 -1.13 -8.54
C GLU A 82 19.55 0.18 -9.01
N THR A 83 18.30 0.11 -9.46
CA THR A 83 17.57 1.24 -10.07
C THR A 83 16.49 1.82 -9.16
N ASN A 84 16.23 1.19 -8.01
CA ASN A 84 15.12 1.49 -7.11
C ASN A 84 13.73 1.49 -7.76
N VAL A 85 13.58 0.83 -8.92
CA VAL A 85 12.27 0.61 -9.55
C VAL A 85 11.47 -0.38 -8.70
N LEU A 86 10.22 -0.02 -8.41
CA LEU A 86 9.24 -0.85 -7.74
C LEU A 86 8.07 -1.13 -8.68
N LYS A 87 7.58 -2.38 -8.68
CA LYS A 87 6.44 -2.84 -9.48
C LYS A 87 5.53 -3.71 -8.63
N ILE A 88 4.23 -3.41 -8.59
CA ILE A 88 3.23 -4.30 -7.98
C ILE A 88 2.88 -5.40 -8.99
N CYS A 89 2.82 -6.64 -8.52
CA CYS A 89 2.45 -7.81 -9.32
C CYS A 89 1.35 -8.63 -8.64
N ASP A 90 0.93 -9.73 -9.29
CA ASP A 90 -0.09 -10.67 -8.78
C ASP A 90 -1.49 -10.05 -8.64
N PHE A 91 -2.09 -9.78 -9.80
CA PHE A 91 -3.47 -9.31 -9.91
C PHE A 91 -4.51 -10.44 -9.84
N GLY A 92 -4.14 -11.65 -9.38
CA GLY A 92 -5.07 -12.79 -9.31
C GLY A 92 -6.25 -12.57 -8.36
N SER A 93 -6.05 -11.72 -7.34
CA SER A 93 -7.12 -11.27 -6.44
C SER A 93 -7.78 -9.95 -6.87
N ALA A 94 -7.27 -9.27 -7.89
CA ALA A 94 -7.75 -7.93 -8.23
C ALA A 94 -9.17 -7.96 -8.80
N LYS A 95 -9.94 -6.89 -8.58
CA LYS A 95 -11.29 -6.74 -9.12
C LYS A 95 -11.61 -5.27 -9.38
N ARG A 96 -12.35 -5.00 -10.45
CA ARG A 96 -13.01 -3.70 -10.64
C ARG A 96 -14.17 -3.59 -9.65
N LEU A 97 -14.11 -2.63 -8.74
CA LEU A 97 -15.17 -2.43 -7.75
C LEU A 97 -16.26 -1.56 -8.35
N VAL A 98 -17.51 -2.02 -8.26
CA VAL A 98 -18.69 -1.31 -8.74
C VAL A 98 -19.55 -0.95 -7.53
N VAL A 99 -19.93 0.32 -7.42
CA VAL A 99 -20.75 0.80 -6.30
C VAL A 99 -22.10 0.08 -6.31
N GLY A 100 -22.49 -0.47 -5.16
CA GLY A 100 -23.72 -1.24 -5.00
C GLY A 100 -23.57 -2.75 -5.24
N GLU A 101 -22.47 -3.20 -5.83
CA GLU A 101 -22.19 -4.64 -5.98
C GLU A 101 -21.42 -5.19 -4.77
N PRO A 102 -21.91 -6.28 -4.14
CA PRO A 102 -21.21 -6.88 -3.01
C PRO A 102 -19.93 -7.60 -3.44
N ASN A 103 -18.95 -7.61 -2.55
CA ASN A 103 -17.65 -8.23 -2.75
C ASN A 103 -17.31 -9.18 -1.60
N ILE A 104 -16.51 -10.22 -1.87
CA ILE A 104 -16.04 -11.17 -0.86
C ILE A 104 -15.14 -10.44 0.16
N ALA A 105 -15.49 -10.53 1.44
CA ALA A 105 -14.75 -9.88 2.53
C ALA A 105 -13.51 -10.69 2.97
N TYR A 106 -13.58 -12.03 2.91
CA TYR A 106 -12.45 -12.91 3.23
C TYR A 106 -11.46 -12.96 2.05
N ILE A 107 -10.78 -11.84 1.85
CA ILE A 107 -9.75 -11.61 0.85
C ILE A 107 -8.55 -10.96 1.55
N CYS A 108 -7.45 -10.74 0.82
CA CYS A 108 -6.21 -10.17 1.32
C CYS A 108 -5.45 -11.09 2.30
N SER A 109 -4.13 -11.09 2.20
CA SER A 109 -3.25 -11.75 3.15
C SER A 109 -3.40 -11.15 4.56
N ARG A 110 -3.55 -12.01 5.57
CA ARG A 110 -4.06 -11.64 6.91
C ARG A 110 -3.39 -10.41 7.55
N TYR A 111 -2.07 -10.34 7.53
CA TYR A 111 -1.31 -9.26 8.20
C TYR A 111 -1.53 -7.88 7.59
N TYR A 112 -1.97 -7.82 6.34
CA TYR A 112 -2.19 -6.58 5.58
C TYR A 112 -3.68 -6.29 5.39
N ARG A 113 -4.56 -7.10 6.00
CA ARG A 113 -6.00 -7.00 5.82
C ARG A 113 -6.56 -5.80 6.59
N ALA A 114 -7.30 -4.96 5.88
CA ALA A 114 -7.98 -3.79 6.44
C ALA A 114 -9.07 -4.19 7.46
N PRO A 115 -9.31 -3.39 8.51
CA PRO A 115 -10.21 -3.77 9.60
C PRO A 115 -11.66 -3.98 9.16
N GLU A 116 -12.18 -3.25 8.17
CA GLU A 116 -13.50 -3.44 7.58
C GLU A 116 -13.68 -4.83 6.94
N LEU A 117 -12.62 -5.40 6.36
CA LEU A 117 -12.65 -6.77 5.84
C LEU A 117 -12.72 -7.79 6.97
N ILE A 118 -12.06 -7.51 8.10
CA ILE A 118 -12.14 -8.35 9.31
C ILE A 118 -13.55 -8.29 9.90
N PHE A 119 -14.22 -7.14 9.84
CA PHE A 119 -15.64 -6.98 10.18
C PHE A 119 -16.60 -7.54 9.13
N GLY A 120 -16.11 -8.06 8.01
CA GLY A 120 -16.94 -8.71 6.99
C GLY A 120 -17.69 -7.73 6.09
N ALA A 121 -17.18 -6.51 5.90
CA ALA A 121 -17.76 -5.56 4.94
C ALA A 121 -17.71 -6.12 3.51
N THR A 122 -18.75 -5.87 2.72
CA THR A 122 -18.85 -6.33 1.32
C THR A 122 -18.92 -5.17 0.32
N ASP A 123 -19.16 -3.97 0.81
CA ASP A 123 -19.23 -2.67 0.13
C ASP A 123 -17.95 -1.84 0.30
N TYR A 124 -16.83 -2.51 0.59
CA TYR A 124 -15.52 -1.86 0.72
C TYR A 124 -15.06 -1.24 -0.61
N THR A 125 -14.12 -0.30 -0.50
CA THR A 125 -13.55 0.44 -1.64
C THR A 125 -12.07 0.12 -1.84
N THR A 126 -11.42 0.77 -2.81
CA THR A 126 -9.97 0.67 -3.04
C THR A 126 -9.13 1.08 -1.82
N GLN A 127 -9.74 1.72 -0.80
CA GLN A 127 -9.08 2.13 0.44
C GLN A 127 -8.57 0.97 1.29
N ILE A 128 -9.00 -0.28 1.03
CA ILE A 128 -8.39 -1.45 1.67
C ILE A 128 -6.91 -1.60 1.25
N ASP A 129 -6.57 -1.28 -0.01
CA ASP A 129 -5.19 -1.36 -0.47
C ASP A 129 -4.32 -0.26 0.15
N MET A 130 -4.92 0.91 0.44
CA MET A 130 -4.24 2.00 1.15
C MET A 130 -3.82 1.59 2.57
N TRP A 131 -4.70 0.86 3.27
CA TRP A 131 -4.36 0.24 4.56
C TRP A 131 -3.22 -0.78 4.39
N SER A 132 -3.33 -1.68 3.42
CA SER A 132 -2.32 -2.72 3.19
C SER A 132 -0.95 -2.13 2.87
N ILE A 133 -0.87 -1.06 2.06
CA ILE A 133 0.38 -0.34 1.80
C ILE A 133 0.91 0.33 3.06
N GLY A 134 0.04 0.91 3.90
CA GLY A 134 0.45 1.43 5.21
C GLY A 134 1.15 0.37 6.07
N CYS A 135 0.60 -0.85 6.11
CA CYS A 135 1.21 -1.99 6.79
C CYS A 135 2.58 -2.35 6.19
N VAL A 136 2.70 -2.41 4.85
CA VAL A 136 3.97 -2.71 4.17
C VAL A 136 5.02 -1.63 4.44
N ILE A 137 4.65 -0.35 4.40
CA ILE A 137 5.58 0.75 4.64
C ILE A 137 6.12 0.71 6.07
N VAL A 138 5.27 0.43 7.06
CA VAL A 138 5.72 0.25 8.44
C VAL A 138 6.62 -0.98 8.57
N GLU A 139 6.26 -2.09 7.91
CA GLU A 139 7.06 -3.32 7.92
C GLU A 139 8.46 -3.12 7.32
N MET A 140 8.65 -2.21 6.36
CA MET A 140 9.98 -1.86 5.85
C MET A 140 10.92 -1.28 6.94
N ILE A 141 10.37 -0.64 7.99
CA ILE A 141 11.16 -0.14 9.12
C ILE A 141 11.34 -1.21 10.20
N ILE A 142 10.25 -1.90 10.55
CA ILE A 142 10.24 -2.88 11.65
C ILE A 142 10.96 -4.18 11.24
N LEU A 143 10.96 -4.50 9.94
CA LEU A 143 11.43 -5.73 9.32
C LEU A 143 10.63 -6.98 9.72
N GLU A 144 9.42 -6.76 10.20
CA GLU A 144 8.39 -7.76 10.49
C GLU A 144 6.99 -7.13 10.42
N PRO A 145 5.95 -7.94 10.17
CA PRO A 145 4.59 -7.43 10.05
C PRO A 145 4.15 -6.67 11.31
N ILE A 146 3.57 -5.48 11.11
CA ILE A 146 3.10 -4.63 12.23
C ILE A 146 1.89 -5.23 12.97
N PHE A 147 1.08 -6.03 12.28
CA PHE A 147 -0.09 -6.71 12.85
C PHE A 147 -0.02 -8.22 12.56
N PRO A 148 0.78 -9.00 13.33
CA PRO A 148 0.99 -10.42 13.08
C PRO A 148 -0.09 -11.28 13.78
N GLY A 149 -1.34 -11.22 13.33
CA GLY A 149 -2.43 -11.99 13.94
C GLY A 149 -2.52 -13.46 13.48
N GLU A 150 -2.83 -14.39 14.37
CA GLU A 150 -2.96 -15.82 14.04
C GLU A 150 -4.35 -16.19 13.49
N SER A 151 -5.37 -15.41 13.85
CA SER A 151 -6.76 -15.55 13.42
C SER A 151 -7.36 -14.20 13.01
N ALA A 152 -8.61 -14.17 12.52
CA ALA A 152 -9.29 -12.90 12.23
C ALA A 152 -9.50 -12.06 13.50
N GLN A 153 -9.84 -12.72 14.61
CA GLN A 153 -10.03 -12.10 15.92
C GLN A 153 -8.71 -11.59 16.49
N ASP A 154 -7.64 -12.38 16.41
CA ASP A 154 -6.33 -11.94 16.87
C ASP A 154 -5.77 -10.82 15.99
N GLN A 155 -5.97 -10.86 14.67
CA GLN A 155 -5.60 -9.76 13.77
C GLN A 155 -6.25 -8.44 14.21
N LEU A 156 -7.56 -8.46 14.52
CA LEU A 156 -8.25 -7.28 15.06
C LEU A 156 -7.65 -6.83 16.40
N LEU A 157 -7.32 -7.78 17.29
CA LEU A 157 -6.70 -7.46 18.57
C LEU A 157 -5.32 -6.81 18.41
N GLN A 158 -4.50 -7.26 17.46
CA GLN A 158 -3.20 -6.63 17.16
C GLN A 158 -3.39 -5.17 16.70
N ILE A 159 -4.41 -4.90 15.87
CA ILE A 159 -4.76 -3.53 15.45
C ILE A 159 -5.20 -2.70 16.65
N ILE A 160 -6.09 -3.22 17.50
CA ILE A 160 -6.61 -2.54 18.69
C ILE A 160 -5.49 -2.20 19.70
N LYS A 161 -4.50 -3.07 19.88
CA LYS A 161 -3.35 -2.79 20.77
C LYS A 161 -2.58 -1.53 20.35
N ILE A 162 -2.58 -1.19 19.06
CA ILE A 162 -1.89 -0.03 18.51
C ILE A 162 -2.83 1.17 18.41
N LEU A 163 -3.96 1.03 17.71
CA LEU A 163 -4.88 2.14 17.43
C LEU A 163 -5.86 2.43 18.57
N GLY A 164 -6.00 1.52 19.53
CA GLY A 164 -7.04 1.54 20.54
C GLY A 164 -8.36 0.97 20.01
N THR A 165 -9.32 0.83 20.90
CA THR A 165 -10.66 0.31 20.58
C THR A 165 -11.42 1.34 19.74
N PRO A 166 -11.93 0.99 18.53
CA PRO A 166 -12.73 1.90 17.74
C PRO A 166 -14.06 2.19 18.44
N THR A 167 -14.55 3.42 18.33
CA THR A 167 -15.88 3.77 18.83
C THR A 167 -16.97 3.10 18.00
N PRO A 168 -18.20 2.92 18.52
CA PRO A 168 -19.31 2.37 17.76
C PRO A 168 -19.56 3.08 16.41
N ASP A 169 -19.38 4.40 16.36
CA ASP A 169 -19.50 5.18 15.12
C ASP A 169 -18.43 4.82 14.09
N ILE A 170 -17.20 4.58 14.55
CA ILE A 170 -16.11 4.12 13.67
C ILE A 170 -16.38 2.69 13.18
N ILE A 171 -16.87 1.81 14.06
CA ILE A 171 -17.27 0.44 13.68
C ILE A 171 -18.37 0.48 12.62
N LYS A 172 -19.38 1.34 12.78
CA LYS A 172 -20.46 1.53 11.81
C LYS A 172 -19.94 2.01 10.45
N GLN A 173 -18.89 2.84 10.42
CA GLN A 173 -18.24 3.26 9.18
C GLN A 173 -17.46 2.14 8.48
N MET A 174 -17.00 1.13 9.22
CA MET A 174 -16.33 -0.06 8.66
C MET A 174 -17.34 -1.10 8.20
N ASN A 175 -18.34 -1.41 9.03
CA ASN A 175 -19.46 -2.27 8.68
C ASN A 175 -20.68 -1.91 9.57
N PRO A 176 -21.75 -1.32 9.01
CA PRO A 176 -22.95 -0.97 9.76
C PRO A 176 -23.58 -2.14 10.53
N ALA A 177 -23.50 -3.36 9.98
CA ALA A 177 -24.06 -4.56 10.59
C ALA A 177 -23.30 -5.04 11.84
N LYS A 178 -22.17 -4.41 12.18
CA LYS A 178 -21.32 -4.76 13.33
C LYS A 178 -21.30 -3.69 14.43
N ALA A 179 -22.14 -2.66 14.35
CA ALA A 179 -22.11 -1.52 15.28
C ALA A 179 -22.21 -1.90 16.78
N GLU A 180 -22.87 -3.01 17.10
CA GLU A 180 -23.08 -3.48 18.49
C GLU A 180 -22.05 -4.52 18.96
N VAL A 181 -21.00 -4.78 18.17
CA VAL A 181 -19.95 -5.73 18.56
C VAL A 181 -19.23 -5.26 19.82
N LYS A 182 -19.15 -6.14 20.82
CA LYS A 182 -18.41 -5.85 22.06
C LYS A 182 -16.94 -6.18 21.85
N LEU A 183 -16.08 -5.17 22.02
CA LEU A 183 -14.62 -5.29 21.93
C LEU A 183 -14.00 -4.97 23.30
N PRO A 184 -12.81 -5.52 23.61
CA PRO A 184 -12.08 -5.11 24.80
C PRO A 184 -11.76 -3.62 24.73
N MET A 185 -11.89 -2.91 25.84
CA MET A 185 -11.56 -1.48 25.94
C MET A 185 -10.06 -1.31 26.18
N ILE A 186 -9.34 -0.85 25.16
CA ILE A 186 -7.89 -0.69 25.13
C ILE A 186 -7.59 0.71 24.62
N LYS A 187 -6.74 1.44 25.36
CA LYS A 187 -6.24 2.74 24.94
C LYS A 187 -5.14 2.54 23.87
N GLY A 188 -5.28 3.24 22.75
CA GLY A 188 -4.28 3.23 21.69
C GLY A 188 -2.95 3.83 22.14
N ASN A 189 -1.89 3.51 21.40
CA ASN A 189 -0.55 4.07 21.59
C ASN A 189 -0.24 5.04 20.44
N PRO A 190 0.34 6.22 20.72
CA PRO A 190 0.76 7.12 19.66
C PRO A 190 1.86 6.47 18.82
N TRP A 191 1.87 6.72 17.51
CA TRP A 191 2.84 6.13 16.58
C TRP A 191 4.30 6.43 16.96
N SER A 192 4.56 7.61 17.53
CA SER A 192 5.87 7.98 18.08
C SER A 192 6.38 7.03 19.16
N LYS A 193 5.47 6.44 19.96
CA LYS A 193 5.80 5.41 20.97
C LYS A 193 5.91 4.02 20.34
N VAL A 194 4.98 3.67 19.43
CA VAL A 194 4.96 2.37 18.74
C VAL A 194 6.27 2.14 17.97
N LEU A 195 6.76 3.18 17.30
CA LEU A 195 7.96 3.11 16.46
C LEU A 195 9.20 3.75 17.10
N ALA A 196 9.15 4.09 18.40
CA ALA A 196 10.21 4.83 19.10
C ALA A 196 11.61 4.21 18.92
N LYS A 197 11.69 2.87 19.00
CA LYS A 197 12.94 2.11 18.86
C LYS A 197 13.63 2.35 17.50
N TYR A 198 12.84 2.60 16.46
CA TYR A 198 13.34 2.74 15.09
C TYR A 198 13.64 4.20 14.71
N LYS A 199 13.28 5.15 15.58
CA LYS A 199 13.52 6.60 15.41
C LYS A 199 13.11 7.12 14.02
N PRO A 200 11.89 6.82 13.53
CA PRO A 200 11.44 7.32 12.23
C PRO A 200 11.27 8.84 12.24
N ASP A 201 11.29 9.41 11.04
CA ASP A 201 11.00 10.83 10.79
C ASP A 201 9.57 11.19 11.26
N GLN A 202 9.36 12.44 11.73
CA GLN A 202 8.03 12.86 12.21
C GLN A 202 6.99 12.93 11.10
N LEU A 203 7.39 13.33 9.88
CA LEU A 203 6.51 13.34 8.71
C LEU A 203 6.19 11.90 8.25
N PHE A 204 7.09 10.94 8.50
CA PHE A 204 6.77 9.53 8.30
C PHE A 204 5.66 9.08 9.26
N LEU A 205 5.79 9.41 10.55
CA LEU A 205 4.80 9.04 11.56
C LEU A 205 3.43 9.66 11.26
N ASP A 206 3.40 10.92 10.83
CA ASP A 206 2.20 11.62 10.40
C ASP A 206 1.54 10.91 9.22
N LEU A 207 2.30 10.62 8.15
CA LEU A 207 1.80 9.88 6.98
C LEU A 207 1.19 8.52 7.39
N ILE A 208 1.91 7.73 8.18
CA ILE A 208 1.43 6.42 8.64
C ILE A 208 0.14 6.54 9.47
N SER A 209 0.01 7.58 10.30
CA SER A 209 -1.19 7.80 11.09
C SER A 209 -2.43 8.06 10.22
N GLN A 210 -2.25 8.74 9.09
CA GLN A 210 -3.32 9.04 8.14
C GLN A 210 -3.65 7.84 7.22
N MET A 211 -2.68 6.94 6.99
CA MET A 211 -2.88 5.70 6.22
C MET A 211 -3.57 4.60 7.05
N LEU A 212 -3.10 4.36 8.27
CA LEU A 212 -3.57 3.30 9.17
C LEU A 212 -4.67 3.81 10.09
N THR A 213 -5.76 4.26 9.47
CA THR A 213 -6.97 4.76 10.13
C THR A 213 -8.12 3.76 9.98
N TYR A 214 -8.90 3.54 11.05
CA TYR A 214 -10.04 2.60 11.01
C TYR A 214 -11.06 2.97 9.93
N SER A 215 -11.56 4.21 9.95
CA SER A 215 -12.57 4.67 9.00
C SER A 215 -12.00 4.66 7.57
N PRO A 216 -12.56 3.87 6.64
CA PRO A 216 -12.05 3.81 5.27
C PRO A 216 -12.11 5.17 4.56
N LYS A 217 -13.14 5.98 4.88
CA LYS A 217 -13.35 7.32 4.32
C LYS A 217 -12.39 8.37 4.87
N ALA A 218 -11.89 8.17 6.09
CA ALA A 218 -10.94 9.09 6.72
C ALA A 218 -9.48 8.80 6.36
N ARG A 219 -9.19 7.62 5.79
CA ARG A 219 -7.83 7.31 5.30
C ARG A 219 -7.45 8.28 4.17
N ILE A 220 -6.23 8.80 4.26
CA ILE A 220 -5.65 9.66 3.23
C ILE A 220 -5.73 9.00 1.85
N GLN A 221 -6.10 9.76 0.82
CA GLN A 221 -6.15 9.25 -0.54
C GLN A 221 -4.74 9.13 -1.12
N PRO A 222 -4.48 8.21 -2.06
CA PRO A 222 -3.18 8.07 -2.72
C PRO A 222 -2.61 9.39 -3.25
N ILE A 223 -3.44 10.25 -3.86
CA ILE A 223 -3.00 11.56 -4.39
C ILE A 223 -2.53 12.51 -3.30
N ASP A 224 -3.26 12.57 -2.18
CA ASP A 224 -2.91 13.43 -1.04
C ASP A 224 -1.65 12.87 -0.34
N ALA A 225 -1.51 11.55 -0.28
CA ALA A 225 -0.32 10.89 0.26
C ALA A 225 0.92 11.16 -0.59
N LEU A 226 0.81 11.17 -1.93
CA LEU A 226 1.93 11.55 -2.82
C LEU A 226 2.35 13.01 -2.66
N LEU A 227 1.43 13.88 -2.21
CA LEU A 227 1.67 15.29 -1.89
C LEU A 227 2.11 15.53 -0.44
N HIS A 228 2.17 14.47 0.38
CA HIS A 228 2.55 14.59 1.77
C HIS A 228 3.95 15.20 1.92
N PRO A 229 4.20 16.07 2.92
CA PRO A 229 5.50 16.72 3.13
C PRO A 229 6.67 15.75 3.29
N TYR A 230 6.39 14.51 3.72
CA TYR A 230 7.38 13.44 3.81
C TYR A 230 8.13 13.18 2.49
N PHE A 231 7.51 13.48 1.34
CA PHE A 231 8.08 13.29 0.00
C PHE A 231 8.56 14.59 -0.67
N ASP A 232 8.55 15.73 0.02
CA ASP A 232 8.93 17.02 -0.56
C ASP A 232 10.35 17.04 -1.10
N ASP A 233 11.26 16.32 -0.45
CA ASP A 233 12.65 16.19 -0.88
C ASP A 233 12.80 15.46 -2.23
N LEU A 234 11.92 14.52 -2.55
CA LEU A 234 11.91 13.86 -3.86
C LEU A 234 11.57 14.85 -5.00
N ARG A 235 10.80 15.91 -4.70
CA ARG A 235 10.33 16.91 -5.66
C ARG A 235 11.31 18.06 -5.90
N LYS A 236 12.41 18.11 -5.14
CA LYS A 236 13.47 19.11 -5.30
C LYS A 236 14.36 18.76 -6.50
N GLU A 237 14.76 19.77 -7.30
CA GLU A 237 15.64 19.55 -8.46
C GLU A 237 17.00 19.01 -8.04
N GLU A 238 17.47 19.36 -6.84
CA GLU A 238 18.73 18.86 -6.29
C GLU A 238 18.73 17.34 -6.11
N PHE A 239 17.56 16.73 -5.87
CA PHE A 239 17.45 15.28 -5.73
C PHE A 239 17.79 14.55 -7.03
N THR A 240 17.49 15.15 -8.20
CA THR A 240 17.84 14.55 -9.50
C THR A 240 19.32 14.65 -9.84
N LYS A 241 20.07 15.46 -9.10
CA LYS A 241 21.54 15.56 -9.21
C LYS A 241 22.26 14.61 -8.26
N SER A 242 21.52 13.82 -7.47
CA SER A 242 22.12 12.80 -6.60
C SER A 242 22.69 11.63 -7.40
N ASN A 243 23.66 10.92 -6.82
CA ASN A 243 24.21 9.69 -7.41
C ASN A 243 23.28 8.48 -7.24
N ILE A 244 22.09 8.67 -6.66
CA ILE A 244 21.12 7.61 -6.42
C ILE A 244 20.39 7.35 -7.74
N LYS A 245 20.37 6.10 -8.19
CA LYS A 245 19.53 5.70 -9.32
C LYS A 245 18.09 5.49 -8.83
N PHE A 246 17.14 6.14 -9.50
CA PHE A 246 15.71 6.00 -9.23
C PHE A 246 14.92 6.16 -10.55
N PRO A 247 13.69 5.60 -10.65
CA PRO A 247 12.88 5.77 -11.86
C PRO A 247 12.34 7.19 -12.01
N ASN A 248 11.74 7.47 -13.16
CA ASN A 248 10.94 8.68 -13.28
C ASN A 248 9.76 8.64 -12.29
N LEU A 249 9.70 9.62 -11.40
CA LEU A 249 8.65 9.73 -10.38
C LEU A 249 7.48 10.60 -10.84
N PHE A 250 7.67 11.44 -11.86
CA PHE A 250 6.77 12.54 -12.22
C PHE A 250 6.14 12.41 -13.62
N ASP A 251 6.34 11.27 -14.30
CA ASP A 251 5.71 10.92 -15.57
C ASP A 251 4.27 10.39 -15.41
N PHE A 252 3.45 11.13 -14.67
CA PHE A 252 2.04 10.79 -14.45
C PHE A 252 1.26 10.74 -15.78
N ASN A 253 0.46 9.70 -15.96
CA ASN A 253 -0.39 9.54 -17.14
C ASN A 253 -1.73 10.28 -17.00
N LYS A 254 -2.50 10.32 -18.09
CA LYS A 254 -3.80 11.02 -18.13
C LYS A 254 -4.81 10.47 -17.13
N GLN A 255 -4.82 9.16 -16.88
CA GLN A 255 -5.72 8.54 -15.91
C GLN A 255 -5.37 8.99 -14.49
N GLU A 256 -4.09 8.94 -14.10
CA GLU A 256 -3.62 9.41 -12.79
C GLU A 256 -3.98 10.90 -12.57
N LEU A 257 -3.69 11.75 -13.56
CA LEU A 257 -3.92 13.19 -13.51
C LEU A 257 -5.41 13.59 -13.58
N SER A 258 -6.30 12.66 -13.92
CA SER A 258 -7.74 12.93 -14.01
C SER A 258 -8.45 12.87 -12.66
N ILE A 259 -7.84 12.25 -11.63
CA ILE A 259 -8.47 12.06 -10.31
C ILE A 259 -8.74 13.38 -9.58
N ARG A 260 -7.74 14.28 -9.53
CA ARG A 260 -7.86 15.64 -8.95
C ARG A 260 -7.03 16.62 -9.78
N PRO A 261 -7.55 17.07 -10.94
CA PRO A 261 -6.79 17.88 -11.89
C PRO A 261 -6.19 19.17 -11.29
N GLU A 262 -6.86 19.74 -10.29
CA GLU A 262 -6.42 20.94 -9.58
C GLU A 262 -5.13 20.73 -8.75
N LEU A 263 -4.73 19.49 -8.50
CA LEU A 263 -3.51 19.14 -7.76
C LEU A 263 -2.31 18.82 -8.66
N ASN A 264 -2.50 18.76 -9.98
CA ASN A 264 -1.46 18.34 -10.93
C ASN A 264 -0.21 19.23 -10.89
N SER A 265 -0.38 20.54 -10.69
CA SER A 265 0.73 21.50 -10.58
C SER A 265 1.58 21.31 -9.31
N LYS A 266 1.04 20.64 -8.29
CA LYS A 266 1.77 20.28 -7.06
C LYS A 266 2.43 18.91 -7.17
N LEU A 267 1.82 17.98 -7.90
CA LEU A 267 2.35 16.64 -8.13
C LEU A 267 3.60 16.67 -9.03
N ILE A 268 3.56 17.49 -10.07
CA ILE A 268 4.62 17.58 -11.08
C ILE A 268 5.46 18.84 -10.84
N PRO A 269 6.72 18.72 -10.37
CA PRO A 269 7.57 19.88 -10.11
C PRO A 269 7.81 20.74 -11.34
N GLN A 270 7.94 22.06 -11.15
CA GLN A 270 8.14 23.01 -12.25
C GLN A 270 9.39 22.72 -13.09
N TRP A 271 10.50 22.31 -12.46
CA TRP A 271 11.73 21.95 -13.17
C TRP A 271 11.51 20.76 -14.12
N TYR A 272 10.67 19.79 -13.72
CA TYR A 272 10.38 18.62 -14.54
C TYR A 272 9.53 19.01 -15.76
N GLN A 273 8.57 19.93 -15.59
CA GLN A 273 7.77 20.43 -16.70
C GLN A 273 8.65 21.12 -17.75
N LYS A 274 9.59 21.97 -17.33
CA LYS A 274 10.53 22.68 -18.22
C LYS A 274 11.45 21.77 -19.04
N LEU A 275 11.77 20.58 -18.53
CA LEU A 275 12.62 19.61 -19.24
C LEU A 275 11.86 18.80 -20.29
N ASN A 276 10.53 18.77 -20.24
CA ASN A 276 9.67 17.95 -21.09
C ASN A 276 8.74 18.78 -21.99
N THR A 277 8.94 20.10 -22.04
CA THR A 277 8.36 21.04 -23.02
C THR A 277 9.34 21.28 -24.15
#